data_AF-A0A0J6VXT9-F1
#
_entry.id   AF-A0A0J6VXT9-F1
#
_cell.length_a   1.000
_cell.length_b   1.000
_cell.length_c   1.000
_cell.angle_alpha   90.00
_cell.angle_beta   90.00
_cell.angle_gamma   90.00
#
_symmetry.space_group_name_H-M   'P 1'
#
loop_
_entity.id
_entity.type
_entity.pdbx_description
1 polymer ?
#
loop_
_entity_poly.entity_id
_entity_poly.type
_entity_poly.pdbx_seq_one_letter_code
_entity_poly.pdbx_strand_id
1 'polypeptide(L)' 'MKRMVGPAEARIAGHHGPAFTVGQDGDGRWLAVAMHGSQAGVFPSQHAAMTYAEMQTHHRRGSIRLVLAPSAFDR' A
#
# COMPACT_ATOMS: atom_id res chain seq x y z
N MET A 1 21.42 24.84 29.96
CA MET A 1 21.51 23.67 29.04
C MET A 1 20.30 23.70 28.12
N LYS A 2 20.52 24.10 26.88
CA LYS A 2 19.49 24.38 25.88
C LYS A 2 18.93 23.04 25.38
N ARG A 3 17.64 22.77 25.63
CA ARG A 3 16.91 21.65 25.04
C ARG A 3 16.77 21.90 23.55
N MET A 4 17.68 21.31 22.78
CA MET A 4 17.54 21.17 21.34
C MET A 4 16.68 19.94 21.10
N VAL A 5 15.37 20.10 21.15
CA VAL A 5 14.47 19.13 20.51
C VAL A 5 14.22 19.72 19.12
N GLY A 6 15.02 19.28 18.14
CA GLY A 6 14.78 19.65 16.75
C GLY A 6 13.43 19.08 16.29
N PRO A 7 12.72 19.73 15.35
CA PRO A 7 11.43 19.24 14.85
C PRO A 7 11.55 17.98 13.96
N ALA A 8 12.58 17.15 14.14
CA ALA A 8 12.85 15.97 13.32
C ALA A 8 12.00 14.76 13.72
N GLU A 9 11.49 14.71 14.96
CA GLU A 9 10.67 13.59 15.42
C GLU A 9 9.17 13.80 15.18
N ALA A 10 8.74 15.05 15.00
CA ALA A 10 7.33 15.40 14.72
C ALA A 10 6.95 15.26 13.23
N ARG A 11 7.90 14.94 12.35
CA ARG A 11 7.68 14.83 10.89
C ARG A 11 7.58 13.41 10.34
N ILE A 12 7.64 12.37 11.20
CA ILE A 12 7.42 10.97 10.76
C ILE A 12 6.18 10.34 11.42
N ALA A 13 5.32 11.16 12.02
CA ALA A 13 3.87 10.93 11.94
C ALA A 13 3.33 11.39 10.57
N GLY A 14 4.17 11.29 9.52
CA GLY A 14 3.85 11.67 8.17
C GLY A 14 2.64 10.88 7.72
N HIS A 15 1.72 11.58 7.09
CA HIS A 15 0.50 11.13 6.44
C HIS A 15 0.79 10.15 5.28
N HIS A 16 1.62 9.14 5.50
CA HIS A 16 1.89 8.09 4.55
C HIS A 16 0.64 7.22 4.51
N GLY A 17 -0.30 7.61 3.66
CA GLY A 17 -1.32 6.72 3.17
C GLY A 17 -0.68 5.39 2.71
N PRO A 18 -1.50 4.35 2.53
CA PRO A 18 -1.00 3.01 2.20
C PRO A 18 0.02 3.08 1.05
N ALA A 19 1.19 2.47 1.19
CA ALA A 19 2.16 2.40 0.10
C ALA A 19 1.63 1.59 -1.09
N PHE A 20 0.78 0.60 -0.80
CA PHE A 20 0.12 -0.26 -1.78
C PHE A 20 -1.37 -0.35 -1.55
N THR A 21 -2.13 -0.38 -2.64
CA THR A 21 -3.54 -0.75 -2.65
C THR A 21 -3.68 -2.09 -3.34
N VAL A 22 -4.34 -3.05 -2.68
CA VAL A 22 -4.63 -4.38 -3.21
C VAL A 22 -6.15 -4.50 -3.38
N GLY A 23 -6.63 -4.93 -4.53
CA GLY A 23 -8.05 -5.21 -4.72
C GLY A 23 -8.35 -6.01 -5.96
N GLN A 24 -9.62 -6.36 -6.14
CA GLN A 24 -10.07 -7.15 -7.28
C GLN A 24 -10.62 -6.23 -8.36
N ASP A 25 -10.36 -6.56 -9.61
CA ASP A 25 -10.92 -5.94 -10.80
C ASP A 25 -12.27 -6.58 -11.21
N GLY A 26 -13.01 -5.95 -12.12
CA GLY A 26 -14.27 -6.46 -12.69
C GLY A 26 -14.16 -7.83 -13.37
N ASP A 27 -12.98 -8.20 -13.89
CA ASP A 27 -12.70 -9.55 -14.46
C ASP A 27 -12.42 -10.61 -13.37
N GLY A 28 -12.40 -10.22 -12.10
CA GLY A 28 -12.08 -11.11 -10.98
C GLY A 28 -10.58 -11.28 -10.72
N ARG A 29 -9.72 -10.53 -11.42
CA ARG A 29 -8.27 -10.53 -11.22
C ARG A 29 -7.86 -9.66 -10.03
N TRP A 30 -6.83 -10.05 -9.30
CA TRP A 30 -6.32 -9.28 -8.18
C TRP A 30 -5.19 -8.35 -8.61
N LEU A 31 -5.27 -7.08 -8.24
CA LEU A 31 -4.31 -6.05 -8.58
C LEU A 31 -3.62 -5.56 -7.29
N ALA A 32 -2.30 -5.43 -7.34
CA ALA A 32 -1.54 -4.72 -6.32
C ALA A 32 -0.91 -3.49 -6.97
N VAL A 33 -1.33 -2.29 -6.57
CA VAL A 33 -0.89 -1.03 -7.14
C VAL A 33 -0.19 -0.20 -6.07
N ALA A 34 1.06 0.16 -6.30
CA ALA A 34 1.77 1.12 -5.46
C ALA A 34 1.13 2.50 -5.62
N MET A 35 0.91 3.23 -4.52
CA MET A 35 0.40 4.61 -4.58
C MET A 35 1.33 5.56 -5.33
N HIS A 36 2.61 5.20 -5.47
CA HIS A 36 3.58 5.95 -6.26
C HIS A 36 3.54 5.60 -7.76
N GLY A 37 2.62 4.74 -8.19
CA GLY A 37 2.36 4.41 -9.60
C GLY A 37 3.46 3.62 -10.31
N SER A 38 4.61 3.42 -9.68
CA SER A 38 5.79 2.81 -10.31
C SER A 38 5.70 1.29 -10.39
N GLN A 39 4.81 0.68 -9.62
CA GLN A 39 4.75 -0.77 -9.49
C GLN A 39 3.31 -1.25 -9.35
N ALA A 40 2.82 -1.89 -10.40
CA ALA A 40 1.51 -2.54 -10.43
C ALA A 40 1.69 -3.99 -10.90
N GLY A 41 1.05 -4.94 -10.20
CA GLY A 41 1.06 -6.35 -10.56
C GLY A 41 -0.35 -6.91 -10.65
N VAL A 42 -0.58 -7.80 -11.61
CA VAL A 42 -1.83 -8.57 -11.76
C VAL A 42 -1.58 -9.99 -11.25
N PHE A 43 -2.48 -10.48 -10.42
CA PHE A 43 -2.36 -11.74 -9.71
C PHE A 43 -3.64 -12.56 -9.84
N PRO A 44 -3.54 -13.90 -9.85
CA PRO A 44 -4.69 -14.77 -9.92
C PRO A 44 -5.52 -14.80 -8.62
N SER A 45 -4.94 -14.39 -7.49
CA SER A 45 -5.58 -14.51 -6.16
C SER A 45 -5.19 -13.38 -5.21
N GLN A 46 -6.07 -13.08 -4.24
CA GLN A 46 -5.83 -12.12 -3.15
C GLN A 46 -4.52 -12.39 -2.42
N HIS A 47 -4.29 -13.66 -2.07
CA HIS A 47 -3.11 -14.06 -1.30
C HIS A 47 -1.83 -13.68 -2.05
N ALA A 48 -1.75 -13.96 -3.35
CA ALA A 48 -0.59 -13.63 -4.16
C ALA A 48 -0.35 -12.11 -4.25
N ALA A 49 -1.41 -11.32 -4.42
CA ALA A 49 -1.33 -9.87 -4.44
C ALA A 49 -0.91 -9.28 -3.08
N MET A 50 -1.39 -9.85 -1.97
CA MET A 50 -0.99 -9.48 -0.62
C MET A 50 0.47 -9.81 -0.34
N THR A 51 0.92 -11.04 -0.62
CA THR A 51 2.31 -11.45 -0.43
C THR A 51 3.28 -10.57 -1.20
N TYR A 52 2.93 -10.19 -2.44
CA TYR A 52 3.71 -9.26 -3.22
C TYR A 52 3.81 -7.87 -2.55
N ALA A 53 2.68 -7.30 -2.13
CA ALA A 53 2.66 -6.02 -1.45
C ALA A 53 3.41 -6.05 -0.10
N GLU A 54 3.35 -7.16 0.64
CA GLU A 54 4.09 -7.37 1.88
C GLU A 54 5.60 -7.42 1.66
N MET A 55 6.05 -8.17 0.66
CA MET A 55 7.46 -8.24 0.27
C MET A 55 8.00 -6.84 -0.07
N GLN A 56 7.22 -6.06 -0.83
CA GLN A 56 7.61 -4.71 -1.26
C GLN A 56 7.58 -3.67 -0.15
N THR A 57 6.75 -3.87 0.87
CA THR A 57 6.64 -2.97 2.02
C THR A 57 7.49 -3.42 3.21
N HIS A 58 8.32 -4.46 3.05
CA HIS A 58 9.10 -5.09 4.13
C HIS A 58 8.22 -5.45 5.34
N HIS A 59 7.00 -5.97 5.10
CA HIS A 59 6.01 -6.33 6.12
C HIS A 59 5.59 -5.16 7.05
N ARG A 60 5.74 -3.91 6.61
CA ARG A 60 5.36 -2.75 7.41
C ARG A 60 3.83 -2.65 7.52
N ARG A 61 3.31 -2.95 8.71
CA ARG A 61 1.87 -2.89 9.04
C ARG A 61 1.30 -1.51 8.71
N GLY A 62 0.15 -1.47 8.04
CA GLY A 62 -0.52 -0.23 7.60
C GLY A 62 -0.05 0.31 6.24
N SER A 63 0.98 -0.28 5.65
CA SER A 63 1.47 0.12 4.32
C SER A 63 0.65 -0.49 3.17
N ILE A 64 -0.27 -1.40 3.47
CA ILE A 64 -1.11 -2.08 2.49
C ILE A 64 -2.56 -1.80 2.82
N ARG A 65 -3.32 -1.28 1.86
CA ARG A 65 -4.76 -1.12 1.95
C ARG A 65 -5.44 -2.16 1.07
N LEU A 66 -6.23 -3.02 1.69
CA LEU A 66 -7.13 -3.91 0.98
C LEU A 66 -8.40 -3.16 0.58
N VAL A 67 -8.78 -3.25 -0.68
CA VAL A 67 -10.01 -2.71 -1.23
C VAL A 67 -10.86 -3.89 -1.67
N LEU A 68 -11.99 -4.06 -1.01
CA LEU A 68 -12.95 -5.13 -1.28
C LEU A 68 -14.03 -4.70 -2.28
N ALA A 69 -13.96 -3.47 -2.79
CA ALA A 69 -14.86 -2.96 -3.80
C ALA A 69 -14.31 -3.31 -5.19
N PRO A 70 -14.94 -4.25 -5.94
CA PRO A 70 -14.45 -4.65 -7.26
C PRO A 70 -14.47 -3.50 -8.27
N SER A 71 -15.38 -2.54 -8.10
CA SER A 71 -15.48 -1.34 -8.93
C SER A 71 -14.38 -0.30 -8.71
N ALA A 72 -13.52 -0.48 -7.71
CA ALA A 72 -12.42 0.46 -7.47
C ALA A 72 -11.26 0.31 -8.48
N PHE A 73 -11.24 -0.78 -9.24
CA PHE A 73 -10.21 -1.10 -10.22
C PHE A 73 -10.72 -1.22 -11.65
N ASP A 74 -12.05 -1.20 -11.83
CA ASP A 74 -12.74 -1.17 -13.11
C ASP A 74 -12.40 0.15 -13.84
N ARG A 75 -11.57 0.08 -14.88
CA ARG A 75 -11.13 1.23 -15.68
C ARG A 75 -11.44 1.01 -17.15
#